data_AF-A0AAV0ZSL2-F1
#
_entry.id   AF-A0AAV0ZSL2-F1
#
_cell.length_a   1.000
_cell.length_b   1.000
_cell.length_c   1.000
_cell.angle_alpha   90.00
_cell.angle_beta   90.00
_cell.angle_gamma   90.00
#
_symmetry.space_group_name_H-M   'P 1'
#
loop_
_entity.id
_entity.type
_entity.pdbx_description
1 polymer ?
#
loop_
_entity_poly.entity_id
_entity_poly.type
_entity_poly.pdbx_seq_one_letter_code
_entity_poly.pdbx_strand_id
1 'polypeptide(L)'
;MLLNLKCQRFYLCRCRNHNLLVFFTLMTAMAIIEEELGAPIAGIFDQFDYEPIAAASLGQVHRAKLRGQEVVIKVRRPGLKGLFDIDLKNLRVIAEYLQKN
;
A
#
# COMPACT_ATOMS: atom_id res chain seq x y z
N MET A 1 -13.66 -12.61 -7.06
CA MET A 1 -12.31 -12.50 -6.45
C MET A 1 -11.69 -11.18 -6.85
N LEU A 2 -12.37 -10.07 -6.54
CA LEU A 2 -11.86 -8.72 -6.73
C LEU A 2 -10.98 -8.44 -5.51
N LEU A 3 -9.67 -8.42 -5.73
CA LEU A 3 -8.66 -8.13 -4.72
C LEU A 3 -9.08 -6.88 -3.93
N ASN A 4 -8.85 -6.96 -2.62
CA ASN A 4 -9.19 -6.01 -1.56
C ASN A 4 -8.65 -4.57 -1.78
N LEU A 5 -9.06 -3.90 -2.85
CA LEU A 5 -9.16 -2.45 -2.90
C LEU A 5 -10.37 -2.10 -2.05
N LYS A 6 -10.20 -2.11 -0.71
CA LYS A 6 -11.11 -1.31 0.12
C LYS A 6 -10.91 0.13 -0.36
N CYS A 7 -11.82 0.58 -1.22
CA CYS A 7 -12.17 1.99 -1.40
C CYS A 7 -12.57 2.53 -0.02
N GLN A 8 -11.59 2.76 0.86
CA GLN A 8 -11.80 3.46 2.11
C GLN A 8 -11.95 4.92 1.72
N ARG A 9 -13.22 5.28 1.57
CA ARG A 9 -13.76 6.64 1.57
C ARG A 9 -12.80 7.61 2.26
N PHE A 10 -12.20 8.51 1.45
CA PHE A 10 -11.37 9.65 1.85
C PHE A 10 -11.01 9.72 3.34
N TYR A 11 -9.90 9.11 3.73
CA TYR A 11 -9.16 9.60 4.90
C TYR A 11 -8.12 10.57 4.36
N LEU A 12 -8.47 11.86 4.39
CA LEU A 12 -7.50 12.94 4.32
C LEU A 12 -6.58 12.78 5.55
N CYS A 13 -5.55 11.95 5.44
CA CYS A 13 -4.54 11.84 6.48
C CYS A 13 -3.81 13.18 6.48
N ARG A 14 -4.12 14.03 7.45
CA ARG A 14 -3.43 15.29 7.65
C ARG A 14 -2.01 14.94 8.11
N CYS A 15 -1.08 14.87 7.16
CA CYS A 15 0.34 14.69 7.41
C CYS A 15 0.82 15.82 8.33
N ARG A 16 0.80 15.61 9.64
CA ARG A 16 1.61 16.42 10.55
C ARG A 16 3.03 15.88 10.46
N ASN A 17 3.95 16.78 10.08
CA ASN A 17 5.39 16.71 10.25
C ASN A 17 5.92 15.38 10.83
N HIS A 18 6.30 14.47 9.93
CA HIS A 18 7.42 13.57 10.19
C HIS A 18 8.29 13.56 8.94
N ASN A 19 9.45 14.21 9.08
CA ASN A 19 10.36 14.62 8.02
C ASN A 19 11.18 13.44 7.46
N LEU A 20 10.59 12.24 7.31
CA LEU A 20 11.33 11.03 6.91
C LEU A 20 10.50 9.95 6.19
N LEU A 21 9.41 10.31 5.52
CA LEU A 21 8.72 9.36 4.63
C LEU A 21 9.34 9.41 3.23
N VAL A 22 10.44 8.69 3.06
CA VAL A 22 11.05 8.48 1.73
C VAL A 22 10.09 7.62 0.91
N PHE A 23 9.57 8.20 -0.17
CA PHE A 23 8.89 7.46 -1.23
C PHE A 23 9.87 6.44 -1.83
N PHE A 24 9.40 5.22 -2.07
CA PHE A 24 10.18 4.28 -2.87
C PHE A 24 10.04 4.65 -4.34
N THR A 25 10.93 4.12 -5.19
CA THR A 25 11.02 4.59 -6.58
C THR A 25 9.73 4.27 -7.35
N LEU A 26 9.45 5.10 -8.35
CA LEU A 26 8.30 4.92 -9.24
C LEU A 26 8.34 3.55 -9.93
N MET A 27 9.52 3.10 -10.38
CA MET A 27 9.71 1.80 -11.00
C MET A 27 9.26 0.66 -10.08
N THR A 28 9.64 0.70 -8.80
CA THR A 28 9.20 -0.30 -7.82
C THR A 28 7.69 -0.24 -7.61
N ALA A 29 7.10 0.95 -7.59
CA ALA A 29 5.65 1.11 -7.45
C ALA A 29 4.87 0.49 -8.60
N MET A 30 5.28 0.78 -9.83
CA MET A 30 4.63 0.27 -11.02
C MET A 30 4.75 -1.26 -11.08
N ALA A 31 5.94 -1.80 -10.81
CA ALA A 31 6.16 -3.24 -10.75
C ALA A 31 5.21 -3.93 -9.74
N ILE A 32 5.06 -3.38 -8.54
CA ILE A 32 4.15 -3.94 -7.52
C ILE A 32 2.69 -3.88 -7.98
N ILE A 33 2.27 -2.76 -8.58
CA ILE A 33 0.90 -2.60 -9.07
C ILE A 33 0.60 -3.61 -10.19
N GLU A 34 1.51 -3.75 -11.16
CA GLU A 34 1.35 -4.65 -12.30
C GLU A 34 1.41 -6.12 -11.88
N GLU A 35 2.28 -6.46 -10.93
CA GLU A 35 2.35 -7.80 -10.33
C GLU A 35 1.04 -8.15 -9.60
N GLU A 36 0.51 -7.26 -8.76
CA GLU A 36 -0.71 -7.51 -7.99
C GLU A 36 -1.98 -7.52 -8.87
N LEU A 37 -2.00 -6.76 -9.98
CA LEU A 37 -3.15 -6.68 -10.88
C LEU A 37 -3.06 -7.63 -12.09
N GLY A 38 -1.87 -8.19 -12.37
CA GLY A 38 -1.64 -9.15 -13.45
C GLY A 38 -1.70 -8.57 -14.86
N ALA A 39 -1.68 -7.24 -15.00
CA ALA A 39 -1.67 -6.57 -16.30
C ALA A 39 -0.96 -5.20 -16.21
N PRO A 40 -0.48 -4.66 -17.35
CA PRO A 40 0.17 -3.35 -17.37
C PRO A 40 -0.76 -2.22 -16.93
N ILE A 41 -0.23 -1.21 -16.23
CA ILE A 41 -1.01 -0.05 -15.74
C ILE A 41 -1.79 0.62 -16.88
N ALA A 42 -1.15 0.77 -18.04
CA ALA A 42 -1.73 1.39 -19.24
C ALA A 42 -2.94 0.61 -19.82
N GLY A 43 -3.08 -0.68 -19.51
CA GLY A 43 -4.21 -1.49 -19.94
C GLY A 43 -5.36 -1.54 -18.93
N ILE A 44 -5.13 -1.07 -17.70
CA ILE A 44 -6.11 -1.13 -16.60
C ILE A 44 -6.74 0.22 -16.36
N PHE A 45 -5.94 1.28 -16.28
CA PHE A 45 -6.39 2.62 -15.89
C PHE A 45 -6.54 3.51 -17.12
N ASP A 46 -7.59 4.31 -17.16
CA ASP A 46 -7.80 5.33 -18.20
C ASP A 46 -6.75 6.45 -18.08
N GLN A 47 -6.33 6.72 -16.84
CA GLN A 47 -5.30 7.69 -16.50
C GLN A 47 -4.63 7.27 -15.19
N PHE A 48 -3.32 7.42 -15.08
CA PHE A 48 -2.56 7.14 -13.86
C PHE A 48 -1.59 8.29 -13.58
N ASP A 49 -1.58 8.79 -12.35
CA ASP A 49 -0.64 9.79 -11.89
C ASP A 49 0.62 9.12 -11.32
N TYR A 50 1.73 9.29 -12.04
CA TYR A 50 3.01 8.71 -11.66
C TYR A 50 3.64 9.42 -10.46
N GLU A 51 3.24 10.65 -10.17
CA GLU A 51 3.69 11.34 -8.97
C GLU A 51 2.84 10.91 -7.76
N PRO A 52 3.44 10.43 -6.66
CA PRO A 52 2.68 10.04 -5.50
C PRO A 52 2.12 11.29 -4.80
N ILE A 53 0.80 11.31 -4.59
CA ILE A 53 0.11 12.45 -3.96
C ILE A 53 0.30 12.50 -2.43
N ALA A 54 0.65 11.37 -1.81
CA ALA A 54 0.89 11.29 -0.38
C ALA A 54 1.70 10.04 0.00
N ALA A 55 2.54 10.18 1.03
CA ALA A 55 3.10 9.04 1.73
C ALA A 55 2.11 8.54 2.77
N ALA A 56 1.87 7.23 2.80
CA ALA A 56 1.09 6.57 3.85
C ALA A 56 2.05 5.90 4.84
N SER A 57 1.58 5.64 6.07
CA SER A 57 2.37 4.96 7.11
C SER A 57 3.05 3.67 6.65
N LEU A 58 2.42 2.93 5.73
CA LEU A 58 2.89 1.62 5.24
C LEU A 58 3.03 1.55 3.72
N GLY A 59 3.12 2.69 3.03
CA GLY A 59 3.11 2.70 1.57
C GLY A 59 3.08 4.10 0.95
N GLN A 60 2.74 4.16 -0.33
CA GLN A 60 2.53 5.41 -1.05
C GLN A 60 1.18 5.42 -1.75
N VAL A 61 0.70 6.61 -2.08
CA VAL A 61 -0.62 6.83 -2.62
C VAL A 61 -0.52 7.53 -3.97
N HIS A 62 -1.17 6.97 -4.98
CA HIS A 62 -1.29 7.51 -6.33
C HIS A 62 -2.75 7.82 -6.65
N ARG A 63 -2.96 8.79 -7.54
CA ARG A 63 -4.27 9.06 -8.13
C ARG A 63 -4.38 8.34 -9.47
N ALA A 64 -5.54 7.83 -9.80
CA ALA A 64 -5.82 7.27 -11.12
C ALA A 64 -7.29 7.43 -11.49
N LYS A 65 -7.60 7.12 -12.74
CA LYS A 65 -8.95 7.05 -13.27
C LYS A 65 -9.20 5.66 -13.83
N LEU A 66 -10.31 5.06 -13.46
CA LEU A 66 -10.70 3.72 -13.88
C LEU A 66 -12.16 3.75 -14.33
N ARG A 67 -12.40 3.41 -15.61
CA ARG A 67 -13.73 3.39 -16.23
C ARG A 67 -14.51 4.68 -15.98
N GLY A 68 -13.85 5.82 -16.13
CA GLY A 68 -14.44 7.15 -15.91
C GLY A 68 -14.47 7.63 -14.46
N GLN A 69 -14.17 6.78 -13.47
CA GLN A 69 -14.23 7.12 -12.04
C GLN A 69 -12.85 7.45 -11.48
N GLU A 70 -12.77 8.50 -10.66
CA GLU A 70 -11.55 8.82 -9.92
C GLU A 70 -11.33 7.81 -8.79
N VAL A 71 -10.13 7.24 -8.74
CA VAL A 71 -9.72 6.26 -7.74
C VAL A 71 -8.38 6.64 -7.13
N VAL A 72 -8.15 6.12 -5.93
CA VAL A 72 -6.90 6.29 -5.19
C VAL A 72 -6.26 4.92 -5.03
N ILE A 73 -5.01 4.80 -5.43
CA ILE A 73 -4.26 3.55 -5.40
C ILE A 73 -3.22 3.66 -4.29
N LYS A 74 -3.36 2.81 -3.29
CA LYS A 74 -2.39 2.71 -2.20
C LYS A 74 -1.46 1.53 -2.47
N VAL A 75 -0.21 1.82 -2.78
CA VAL A 75 0.84 0.82 -3.00
C VAL A 75 1.52 0.54 -1.68
N ARG A 76 1.55 -0.72 -1.27
CA ARG A 76 2.22 -1.18 -0.06
C ARG A 76 3.74 -1.04 -0.19
N ARG A 77 4.42 -0.68 0.90
CA ARG A 77 5.90 -0.61 0.93
C ARG A 77 6.49 -2.01 0.65
N PRO A 78 7.49 -2.12 -0.25
CA PRO A 78 8.15 -3.39 -0.51
C PRO A 78 8.78 -3.96 0.77
N GLY A 79 8.82 -5.29 0.89
CA GLY A 79 9.41 -6.00 2.04
C GLY A 79 8.55 -6.03 3.31
N LEU A 80 7.39 -5.36 3.33
CA LEU A 80 6.56 -5.23 4.53
C LEU A 80 5.93 -6.56 4.98
N LYS A 81 5.69 -7.49 4.05
CA LYS A 81 5.11 -8.82 4.37
C LYS A 81 5.99 -9.61 5.33
N GLY A 82 7.30 -9.70 5.04
CA GLY A 82 8.23 -10.45 5.88
C GLY A 82 8.37 -9.85 7.28
N LEU A 83 8.30 -8.52 7.39
CA LEU A 83 8.31 -7.83 8.68
C LEU A 83 7.07 -8.20 9.51
N PHE A 84 5.88 -8.15 8.91
CA PHE A 84 4.65 -8.56 9.61
C PHE A 84 4.67 -10.02 10.05
N ASP A 85 5.21 -10.92 9.23
CA ASP A 85 5.29 -12.34 9.57
C ASP A 85 6.19 -12.58 10.80
N ILE A 86 7.31 -11.85 10.90
CA ILE A 86 8.20 -11.87 12.07
C ILE A 86 7.49 -11.31 13.31
N ASP A 87 6.83 -10.16 13.18
CA ASP A 87 6.11 -9.52 14.28
C ASP A 87 5.02 -10.42 14.83
N LEU A 88 4.21 -11.02 13.96
CA LEU A 88 3.14 -11.95 14.35
C LEU A 88 3.70 -13.22 15.00
N LYS A 89 4.84 -13.73 14.50
CA LYS A 89 5.52 -14.86 15.13
C LYS A 89 5.99 -14.53 16.54
N ASN A 90 6.59 -13.35 16.75
CA ASN A 90 7.05 -12.91 18.05
C ASN A 90 5.88 -12.71 19.03
N LEU A 91 4.80 -12.07 18.57
CA LEU A 91 3.58 -11.89 19.38
C LEU A 91 2.97 -13.23 19.81
N ARG A 92 2.99 -14.24 18.92
CA ARG A 92 2.54 -15.60 19.26
C ARG A 92 3.39 -16.23 20.35
N VAL A 93 4.72 -16.12 20.26
CA VAL A 93 5.64 -16.64 21.30
C VAL A 93 5.38 -15.98 22.65
N ILE A 94 5.17 -14.66 22.67
CA ILE A 94 4.86 -13.91 23.90
C ILE A 94 3.51 -14.36 24.47
N ALA A 95 2.48 -14.50 23.62
CA ALA A 95 1.17 -14.96 24.05
C ALA A 95 1.21 -16.38 24.66
N GLU A 96 1.94 -17.30 24.02
CA GLU A 96 2.14 -18.67 24.53
C GLU A 96 2.90 -18.69 25.86
N TYR A 97 3.86 -17.79 26.06
CA TYR A 97 4.57 -17.64 27.34
C TYR A 97 3.65 -17.12 28.46
N LEU A 98 2.80 -16.14 28.17
CA LEU A 98 1.87 -15.57 29.15
C LEU A 98 0.73 -16.52 29.52
N GLN A 99 0.29 -17.39 28.61
CA GLN A 99 -0.76 -18.39 28.88
C GLN A 99 -0.28 -19.61 29.68
N LYS A 100 1.05 -19.82 29.78
CA LYS A 100 1.65 -20.93 30.52
C LYS A 100 1.84 -20.65 32.01
N ASN A 101 1.53 -19.43 32.47
CA ASN A 101 1.49 -19.03 33.87
C ASN A 101 0.07 -18.60 34.25
#